data_AF-A0A538C352-F1
#
_entry.id   AF-A0A538C352-F1
#
_cell.length_a   1.000
_cell.length_b   1.000
_cell.length_c   1.000
_cell.angle_alpha   90.00
_cell.angle_beta   90.00
_cell.angle_gamma   90.00
#
_symmetry.space_group_name_H-M   'P 1'
#
loop_
_entity.id
_entity.type
_entity.pdbx_description
1 polymer ?
#
loop_
_entity_poly.entity_id
_entity_poly.type
_entity_poly.pdbx_seq_one_letter_code
_entity_poly.pdbx_strand_id
1 'polypeptide(L)'
;MREQSKPGGAPGPDAATDAAGTAAGGAAAGAHPGGAPRPAAGEPSEAELRAAYEEELSRISSADMMLQATVSLLNIGRLRLGAGGGQAGEDESGGAGTVDLEQVRDAIDGARALLGVLDRRFAKELAPLRDALSQLQLAYAREAAAAAAHGAASEKAQQGPGESASAGEGQEKPEQRGPGPAEASGRLWVPGS
;
A
#
# COMPACT_ATOMS: atom_id res chain seq x y z
N MET A 1 -40.01 14.31 56.43
CA MET A 1 -39.50 13.85 55.13
C MET A 1 -40.08 12.47 54.87
N ARG A 2 -41.21 12.43 54.15
CA ARG A 2 -41.91 11.21 53.73
C ARG A 2 -41.73 11.09 52.22
N GLU A 3 -41.56 9.84 51.78
CA GLU A 3 -42.07 9.30 50.51
C GLU A 3 -41.43 9.85 49.22
N GLN A 4 -41.22 9.13 48.12
CA GLN A 4 -41.62 7.82 47.62
C GLN A 4 -40.79 7.65 46.32
N SER A 5 -40.23 6.47 46.03
CA SER A 5 -40.14 5.99 44.63
C SER A 5 -39.72 4.53 44.55
N LYS A 6 -40.52 3.77 43.80
CA LYS A 6 -40.49 2.35 43.44
C LYS A 6 -40.94 2.31 41.95
N PRO A 7 -41.00 1.18 41.21
CA PRO A 7 -40.04 0.12 40.82
C PRO A 7 -39.88 -0.02 39.27
N GLY A 8 -39.11 -1.03 38.82
CA GLY A 8 -39.27 -1.75 37.53
C GLY A 8 -37.93 -1.96 36.83
N GLY A 9 -37.33 -3.16 36.71
CA GLY A 9 -37.82 -4.39 36.02
C GLY A 9 -37.49 -4.28 34.53
N ALA A 10 -36.79 -5.17 33.82
CA ALA A 10 -36.25 -6.53 34.05
C ALA A 10 -35.06 -6.75 33.06
N PRO A 11 -34.84 -7.93 32.44
CA PRO A 11 -34.01 -9.05 32.88
C PRO A 11 -32.77 -9.32 31.99
N GLY A 12 -31.85 -10.16 32.49
CA GLY A 12 -30.59 -10.54 31.83
C GLY A 12 -30.71 -11.62 30.72
N PRO A 13 -29.61 -11.89 29.99
CA PRO A 13 -29.55 -12.93 28.97
C PRO A 13 -28.98 -14.25 29.52
N ASP A 14 -29.84 -15.27 29.61
CA ASP A 14 -29.43 -16.68 29.73
C ASP A 14 -30.14 -17.51 28.64
N ALA A 15 -29.35 -18.15 27.78
CA ALA A 15 -29.69 -19.37 27.04
C ALA A 15 -28.37 -19.92 26.47
N ALA A 16 -27.62 -20.73 27.22
CA ALA A 16 -27.83 -22.15 27.49
C ALA A 16 -27.82 -23.00 26.21
N THR A 17 -26.63 -23.52 25.92
CA THR A 17 -26.37 -24.68 25.06
C THR A 17 -26.84 -25.95 25.76
N ASP A 18 -27.78 -26.68 25.18
CA ASP A 18 -28.13 -28.03 25.62
C ASP A 18 -27.71 -29.07 24.59
N ALA A 19 -27.01 -30.07 25.11
CA ALA A 19 -26.49 -31.23 24.43
C ALA A 19 -27.44 -32.44 24.63
N ALA A 20 -27.42 -33.32 23.63
CA ALA A 20 -27.56 -34.77 23.72
C ALA A 20 -28.87 -35.35 24.31
N GLY A 21 -29.65 -35.99 23.44
CA GLY A 21 -30.67 -36.96 23.83
C GLY A 21 -31.21 -37.80 22.68
N THR A 22 -30.86 -39.09 22.70
CA THR A 22 -31.74 -40.24 22.37
C THR A 22 -31.94 -40.65 20.90
N ALA A 23 -31.50 -41.88 20.55
CA ALA A 23 -32.38 -43.04 20.31
C ALA A 23 -31.71 -44.12 19.44
N ALA A 24 -31.76 -45.36 19.93
CA ALA A 24 -31.56 -46.57 19.13
C ALA A 24 -32.91 -47.11 18.63
N GLY A 25 -32.91 -47.74 17.44
CA GLY A 25 -33.87 -48.76 17.05
C GLY A 25 -34.80 -48.41 15.87
N GLY A 26 -34.79 -49.25 14.84
CA GLY A 26 -35.88 -49.31 13.85
C GLY A 26 -35.43 -49.62 12.42
N ALA A 27 -35.30 -50.92 12.11
CA ALA A 27 -35.26 -51.39 10.74
C ALA A 27 -36.61 -51.12 10.05
N ALA A 28 -36.60 -50.48 8.88
CA ALA A 28 -37.68 -50.56 7.91
C ALA A 28 -37.10 -50.45 6.50
N ALA A 29 -37.17 -51.57 5.79
CA ALA A 29 -37.01 -51.63 4.35
C ALA A 29 -38.10 -50.74 3.71
N GLY A 30 -37.67 -49.77 2.91
CA GLY A 30 -38.52 -48.93 2.10
C GLY A 30 -37.81 -48.66 0.79
N ALA A 31 -38.22 -49.37 -0.26
CA ALA A 31 -37.75 -49.19 -1.61
C ALA A 31 -37.97 -47.74 -2.08
N HIS A 32 -36.91 -47.07 -2.50
CA HIS A 32 -37.03 -45.87 -3.33
C HIS A 32 -36.88 -46.26 -4.80
N PRO A 33 -37.94 -46.12 -5.63
CA PRO A 33 -37.83 -46.29 -7.08
C PRO A 33 -36.95 -45.18 -7.67
N GLY A 34 -36.21 -45.54 -8.71
CA GLY A 34 -35.18 -44.73 -9.36
C GLY A 34 -35.55 -43.25 -9.51
N GLY A 35 -34.82 -42.41 -8.78
CA GLY A 35 -34.66 -41.00 -9.16
C GLY A 35 -33.82 -40.95 -10.42
N ALA A 36 -34.41 -40.47 -11.51
CA ALA A 36 -33.67 -40.12 -12.72
C ALA A 36 -32.49 -39.20 -12.35
N PRO A 37 -31.33 -39.31 -13.03
CA PRO A 37 -30.23 -38.39 -12.81
C PRO A 37 -30.74 -36.97 -13.06
N ARG A 38 -30.76 -36.16 -11.99
CA ARG A 38 -30.89 -34.71 -12.09
C ARG A 38 -29.79 -34.24 -13.04
N PRO A 39 -30.07 -33.45 -14.09
CA PRO A 39 -29.00 -32.92 -14.93
C PRO A 39 -28.03 -32.20 -13.98
N ALA A 40 -26.77 -32.67 -13.95
CA ALA A 40 -25.72 -31.95 -13.26
C ALA A 40 -25.74 -30.53 -13.80
N ALA A 41 -25.86 -29.54 -12.92
CA ALA A 41 -25.63 -28.15 -13.28
C ALA A 41 -24.23 -28.12 -13.92
N GLY A 42 -24.20 -28.02 -15.24
CA GLY A 42 -22.98 -28.15 -16.03
C GLY A 42 -22.04 -27.02 -15.70
N GLU A 43 -20.74 -27.30 -15.74
CA GLU A 43 -19.73 -26.25 -15.71
C GLU A 43 -20.07 -25.18 -16.75
N PRO A 44 -19.92 -23.88 -16.41
CA PRO A 44 -20.24 -22.81 -17.35
C PRO A 44 -19.46 -22.99 -18.65
N SER A 45 -20.12 -22.77 -19.79
CA SER A 45 -19.46 -22.87 -21.09
C SER A 45 -18.38 -21.80 -21.24
N GLU A 46 -17.39 -22.03 -22.10
CA GLU A 46 -16.29 -21.06 -22.33
C GLU A 46 -16.81 -19.67 -22.75
N ALA A 47 -17.89 -19.64 -23.55
CA ALA A 47 -18.52 -18.39 -23.98
C ALA A 47 -19.17 -17.65 -22.80
N GLU A 48 -19.82 -18.37 -21.88
CA GLU A 48 -20.40 -17.80 -20.66
C GLU A 48 -19.30 -17.31 -19.71
N LEU A 49 -18.19 -18.05 -19.56
CA LEU A 49 -17.04 -17.64 -18.77
C LEU A 49 -16.39 -16.36 -19.32
N ARG A 50 -16.23 -16.26 -20.65
CA ARG A 50 -15.71 -15.05 -21.31
C ARG A 50 -16.63 -13.86 -21.10
N ALA A 51 -17.93 -14.03 -21.29
CA ALA A 51 -18.92 -12.97 -21.09
C ALA A 51 -18.93 -12.49 -19.62
N ALA A 52 -18.89 -13.41 -18.65
CA ALA A 52 -18.83 -13.07 -17.23
C ALA A 52 -17.53 -12.32 -16.87
N TYR A 53 -16.40 -12.72 -17.47
CA TYR A 53 -15.12 -12.04 -17.27
C TYR A 53 -15.11 -10.62 -17.85
N GLU A 54 -15.64 -10.43 -19.06
CA GLU A 54 -15.78 -9.10 -19.68
C GLU A 54 -16.70 -8.18 -18.87
N GLU A 55 -17.79 -8.72 -18.32
CA GLU A 55 -18.67 -7.98 -17.42
C GLU A 55 -17.92 -7.55 -16.15
N GLU A 56 -17.13 -8.44 -15.54
CA GLU A 56 -16.36 -8.11 -14.34
C GLU A 56 -15.27 -7.05 -14.62
N LEU A 57 -14.57 -7.15 -15.75
CA LEU A 57 -13.61 -6.13 -16.17
C LEU A 57 -14.27 -4.77 -16.38
N SER A 58 -15.51 -4.72 -16.87
CA SER A 58 -16.25 -3.47 -17.08
C SER A 58 -16.57 -2.72 -15.78
N ARG A 59 -16.63 -3.43 -14.65
CA ARG A 59 -16.87 -2.85 -13.32
C ARG A 59 -15.64 -2.20 -12.73
N ILE A 60 -14.45 -2.70 -13.05
CA ILE A 60 -13.18 -2.17 -12.54
C ILE A 60 -12.81 -0.94 -13.35
N SER A 61 -12.96 0.24 -12.75
CA SER A 61 -12.57 1.48 -13.41
C SER A 61 -11.10 1.81 -13.16
N SER A 62 -10.43 2.39 -14.16
CA SER A 62 -9.09 2.94 -14.00
C SER A 62 -9.04 4.06 -12.95
N ALA A 63 -10.15 4.77 -12.74
CA ALA A 63 -10.28 5.78 -11.70
C ALA A 63 -10.17 5.18 -10.29
N ASP A 64 -10.80 4.03 -10.04
CA ASP A 64 -10.73 3.35 -8.76
C ASP A 64 -9.31 2.86 -8.46
N MET A 65 -8.64 2.32 -9.49
CA MET A 65 -7.22 1.92 -9.38
C MET A 65 -6.31 3.12 -9.05
N MET A 66 -6.52 4.26 -9.71
CA MET A 66 -5.77 5.49 -9.40
C MET A 66 -6.07 6.03 -7.99
N LEU A 67 -7.31 5.90 -7.52
CA LEU A 67 -7.70 6.29 -6.17
C LEU A 67 -7.01 5.39 -5.12
N GLN A 68 -7.04 4.08 -5.32
CA GLN A 68 -6.36 3.09 -4.47
C GLN A 68 -4.84 3.32 -4.45
N ALA A 69 -4.23 3.57 -5.61
CA ALA A 69 -2.82 3.91 -5.72
C ALA A 69 -2.48 5.20 -4.97
N THR A 70 -3.30 6.26 -5.09
CA THR A 70 -3.11 7.52 -4.37
C THR A 70 -3.12 7.32 -2.86
N VAL A 71 -4.10 6.58 -2.33
CA VAL A 71 -4.18 6.26 -0.89
C VAL A 71 -2.93 5.48 -0.44
N SER A 72 -2.48 4.54 -1.26
CA SER A 72 -1.29 3.72 -0.97
C SER A 72 -0.03 4.56 -0.91
N LEU A 73 0.19 5.47 -1.89
CA LEU A 73 1.32 6.40 -1.90
C LEU A 73 1.31 7.32 -0.67
N LEU A 74 0.16 7.87 -0.30
CA LEU A 74 0.04 8.71 0.90
C LEU A 74 0.38 7.93 2.18
N ASN A 75 -0.09 6.69 2.30
CA ASN A 75 0.22 5.84 3.45
C ASN A 75 1.70 5.45 3.51
N ILE A 76 2.30 5.09 2.37
CA ILE A 76 3.73 4.76 2.27
C ILE A 76 4.58 5.99 2.63
N GLY A 77 4.26 7.17 2.08
CA GLY A 77 4.97 8.41 2.40
C GLY A 77 4.92 8.74 3.90
N ARG A 78 3.74 8.58 4.54
CA ARG A 78 3.60 8.76 5.99
C ARG A 78 4.38 7.74 6.79
N LEU A 79 4.37 6.46 6.37
CA LEU A 79 5.13 5.41 7.03
C LEU A 79 6.63 5.65 6.92
N ARG A 80 7.13 6.12 5.78
CA ARG A 80 8.55 6.44 5.59
C ARG A 80 9.01 7.65 6.40
N LEU A 81 8.14 8.64 6.59
CA LEU A 81 8.36 9.72 7.57
C LEU A 81 8.28 9.24 9.02
N GLY A 82 7.61 8.10 9.28
CA GLY A 82 7.42 7.50 10.60
C GLY A 82 8.23 6.21 10.86
N ALA A 83 9.14 5.85 9.97
CA ALA A 83 10.01 4.67 10.10
C ALA A 83 11.19 5.04 11.01
N GLY A 84 11.26 4.58 12.27
CA GLY A 84 10.39 3.58 12.90
C GLY A 84 10.15 3.82 14.38
N GLY A 85 8.88 3.71 14.80
CA GLY A 85 8.54 3.37 16.16
C GLY A 85 8.88 1.90 16.45
N GLY A 86 10.03 1.67 17.08
CA GLY A 86 10.38 0.43 17.81
C GLY A 86 10.80 -0.79 16.98
N GLN A 87 12.02 -1.28 17.25
CA GLN A 87 12.59 -2.57 16.85
C GLN A 87 12.99 -2.73 15.37
N ALA A 88 14.01 -1.97 14.97
CA ALA A 88 15.08 -2.57 14.17
C ALA A 88 16.07 -3.18 15.18
N GLY A 89 16.27 -4.49 15.09
CA GLY A 89 17.18 -5.23 15.96
C GLY A 89 18.58 -4.63 15.95
N GLU A 90 19.20 -4.67 17.11
CA GLU A 90 20.64 -4.52 17.28
C GLU A 90 21.34 -5.52 16.36
N ASP A 91 21.87 -5.06 15.23
CA ASP A 91 23.00 -5.70 14.59
C ASP A 91 23.82 -4.67 13.81
N GLU A 92 25.08 -4.60 14.23
CA GLU A 92 26.13 -3.67 13.85
C GLU A 92 26.41 -3.65 12.34
N SER A 93 26.03 -2.56 11.65
CA SER A 93 26.91 -1.76 10.78
C SER A 93 26.10 -0.72 10.00
N GLY A 94 25.98 0.49 10.55
CA GLY A 94 25.74 1.71 9.79
C GLY A 94 24.30 2.07 9.43
N GLY A 95 23.56 2.63 10.40
CA GLY A 95 22.43 3.52 10.14
C GLY A 95 21.22 3.25 11.02
N ALA A 96 21.14 3.90 12.18
CA ALA A 96 19.89 4.08 12.91
C ALA A 96 18.83 4.62 11.92
N GLY A 97 17.64 3.98 11.88
CA GLY A 97 16.61 4.16 10.85
C GLY A 97 16.46 5.59 10.35
N THR A 98 17.08 5.88 9.21
CA THR A 98 17.04 7.20 8.59
C THR A 98 15.74 7.31 7.78
N VAL A 99 15.06 8.44 7.92
CA VAL A 99 13.91 8.78 7.10
C VAL A 99 14.34 8.80 5.63
N ASP A 100 13.73 7.96 4.80
CA ASP A 100 13.98 7.93 3.35
C ASP A 100 13.22 9.07 2.68
N LEU A 101 13.83 10.26 2.65
CA LEU A 101 13.23 11.47 2.10
C LEU A 101 13.01 11.41 0.59
N GLU A 102 13.84 10.68 -0.17
CA GLU A 102 13.64 10.53 -1.62
C GLU A 102 12.37 9.72 -1.90
N GLN A 103 12.16 8.60 -1.20
CA GLN A 103 10.89 7.85 -1.35
C GLN A 103 9.66 8.66 -0.93
N VAL A 104 9.78 9.51 0.09
CA VAL A 104 8.67 10.39 0.49
C VAL A 104 8.38 11.43 -0.59
N ARG A 105 9.42 12.00 -1.19
CA ARG A 105 9.27 12.95 -2.31
C ARG A 105 8.58 12.30 -3.51
N ASP A 106 9.03 11.12 -3.91
CA ASP A 106 8.41 10.37 -5.01
C ASP A 106 6.94 10.06 -4.74
N ALA A 107 6.59 9.70 -3.49
CA ALA A 107 5.21 9.48 -3.08
C ALA A 107 4.37 10.76 -3.17
N ILE A 108 4.91 11.91 -2.76
CA ILE A 108 4.24 13.22 -2.88
C ILE A 108 3.99 13.57 -4.34
N ASP A 109 4.99 13.43 -5.19
CA ASP A 109 4.90 13.81 -6.61
C ASP A 109 3.95 12.87 -7.37
N GLY A 110 4.02 11.56 -7.10
CA GLY A 110 3.07 10.58 -7.64
C GLY A 110 1.63 10.84 -7.20
N ALA A 111 1.40 11.10 -5.92
CA ALA A 111 0.06 11.42 -5.40
C ALA A 111 -0.49 12.72 -6.00
N ARG A 112 0.33 13.76 -6.16
CA ARG A 112 -0.07 15.02 -6.79
C ARG A 112 -0.48 14.81 -8.26
N ALA A 113 0.29 14.02 -9.01
CA ALA A 113 0.00 13.72 -10.41
C ALA A 113 -1.35 12.98 -10.55
N LEU A 114 -1.58 11.96 -9.74
CA LEU A 114 -2.84 11.19 -9.75
C LEU A 114 -4.04 12.05 -9.33
N LEU A 115 -3.90 12.89 -8.30
CA LEU A 115 -4.97 13.81 -7.89
C LEU A 115 -5.35 14.79 -9.01
N GLY A 116 -4.38 15.30 -9.77
CA GLY A 116 -4.64 16.17 -10.93
C GLY A 116 -5.44 15.48 -12.04
N VAL A 117 -5.30 14.16 -12.19
CA VAL A 117 -6.12 13.36 -13.13
C VAL A 117 -7.53 13.14 -12.57
N LEU A 118 -7.62 12.78 -11.28
CA LEU A 118 -8.89 12.46 -10.62
C LEU A 118 -9.81 13.68 -10.42
N ASP A 119 -9.24 14.88 -10.24
CA ASP A 119 -10.01 16.11 -9.94
C ASP A 119 -11.05 16.44 -11.03
N ARG A 120 -10.78 16.05 -12.29
CA ARG A 120 -11.74 16.23 -13.40
C ARG A 120 -13.06 15.47 -13.21
N ARG A 121 -13.05 14.39 -12.41
CA ARG A 121 -14.19 13.47 -12.28
C ARG A 121 -14.72 13.36 -10.85
N PHE A 122 -13.90 13.63 -9.84
CA PHE A 122 -14.22 13.43 -8.41
C PHE A 122 -13.88 14.65 -7.53
N ALA A 123 -13.93 15.87 -8.07
CA ALA A 123 -13.46 17.08 -7.38
C ALA A 123 -13.97 17.28 -5.94
N LYS A 124 -15.20 16.83 -5.65
CA LYS A 124 -15.84 16.98 -4.33
C LYS A 124 -15.35 15.91 -3.35
N GLU A 125 -15.10 14.71 -3.84
CA GLU A 125 -14.72 13.54 -3.04
C GLU A 125 -13.22 13.54 -2.68
N LEU A 126 -12.39 14.30 -3.43
CA LEU A 126 -10.94 14.34 -3.21
C LEU A 126 -10.47 15.27 -2.08
N ALA A 127 -11.38 16.02 -1.43
CA ALA A 127 -10.97 16.96 -0.37
C ALA A 127 -10.12 16.31 0.74
N PRO A 128 -10.49 15.14 1.31
CA PRO A 128 -9.67 14.48 2.33
C PRO A 128 -8.28 14.06 1.83
N LEU A 129 -8.15 13.68 0.55
CA LEU A 129 -6.86 13.28 -0.03
C LEU A 129 -5.94 14.47 -0.26
N ARG A 130 -6.48 15.63 -0.64
CA ARG A 130 -5.72 16.89 -0.75
C ARG A 130 -5.22 17.35 0.61
N ASP A 131 -6.06 17.21 1.64
CA ASP A 131 -5.66 17.53 3.02
C ASP A 131 -4.55 16.60 3.51
N ALA A 132 -4.70 15.29 3.28
CA ALA A 132 -3.67 14.30 3.61
C ALA A 132 -2.34 14.55 2.87
N LEU A 133 -2.39 14.91 1.58
CA LEU A 133 -1.20 15.29 0.81
C LEU A 133 -0.54 16.56 1.38
N SER A 134 -1.33 17.56 1.76
CA SER A 134 -0.82 18.80 2.36
C SER A 134 -0.13 18.53 3.70
N GLN A 135 -0.73 17.68 4.54
CA GLN A 135 -0.12 17.25 5.80
C GLN A 135 1.20 16.49 5.57
N LEU A 136 1.24 15.60 4.58
CA LEU A 136 2.44 14.87 4.20
C LEU A 136 3.56 15.81 3.73
N GLN A 137 3.24 16.79 2.88
CA GLN A 137 4.19 17.79 2.40
C GLN A 137 4.76 18.66 3.53
N LEU A 138 3.92 19.06 4.49
CA LEU A 138 4.37 19.82 5.66
C LEU A 138 5.28 18.99 6.58
N ALA A 139 5.02 17.69 6.73
CA ALA A 139 5.88 16.79 7.49
C ALA A 139 7.23 16.57 6.76
N TYR A 140 7.19 16.31 5.46
CA TYR A 140 8.39 16.21 4.62
C TYR A 140 9.26 17.46 4.68
N ALA A 141 8.68 18.65 4.55
CA ALA A 141 9.43 19.91 4.59
C ALA A 141 10.17 20.11 5.93
N ARG A 142 9.56 19.67 7.05
CA ARG A 142 10.20 19.73 8.37
C ARG A 142 11.42 18.80 8.45
N GLU A 143 11.26 17.56 8.03
CA GLU A 143 12.36 16.58 8.05
C GLU A 143 13.49 16.95 7.06
N ALA A 144 13.14 17.42 5.86
CA ALA A 144 14.11 17.87 4.86
C ALA A 144 14.90 19.10 5.36
N ALA A 145 14.25 20.05 6.02
CA ALA A 145 14.93 21.19 6.64
C ALA A 145 15.86 20.76 7.78
N ALA A 146 15.44 19.79 8.60
CA ALA A 146 16.28 19.22 9.65
C ALA A 146 17.51 18.54 9.04
N ALA A 147 17.36 17.70 8.01
CA ALA A 147 18.47 17.02 7.34
C ALA A 147 19.49 18.01 6.75
N ALA A 148 19.02 19.09 6.10
CA ALA A 148 19.88 20.12 5.54
C ALA A 148 20.70 20.87 6.61
N ALA A 149 20.11 21.16 7.78
CA ALA A 149 20.80 21.83 8.87
C ALA A 149 21.95 20.99 9.46
N HIS A 150 21.78 19.66 9.54
CA HIS A 150 22.83 18.74 10.02
C HIS A 150 23.98 18.62 9.01
N GLY A 151 23.69 18.61 7.71
CA GLY A 151 24.71 18.61 6.66
C GLY A 151 25.59 19.86 6.69
N ALA A 152 24.97 21.05 6.83
CA ALA A 152 25.69 22.33 6.86
C ALA A 152 26.57 22.51 8.13
N ALA A 153 26.18 21.91 9.26
CA ALA A 153 27.00 21.91 10.48
C ALA A 153 28.26 21.05 10.34
N SER A 154 28.17 19.89 9.67
CA SER A 154 29.33 19.04 9.38
C SER A 154 30.31 19.67 8.40
N GLU A 155 29.81 20.41 7.41
CA GLU A 155 30.65 21.07 6.40
C GLU A 155 31.45 22.25 6.98
N LYS A 156 30.88 23.01 7.93
CA LYS A 156 31.60 24.07 8.67
C LYS A 156 32.66 23.54 9.64
N ALA A 157 32.55 22.30 10.11
CA ALA A 157 33.55 21.69 10.99
C ALA A 157 34.79 21.20 10.22
N GLN A 158 34.72 21.08 8.89
CA GLN A 158 35.81 20.56 8.05
C GLN A 158 36.63 21.66 7.33
N GLN A 159 36.21 22.93 7.41
CA GLN A 159 37.01 24.08 6.98
C GLN A 159 37.70 24.75 8.19
N GLY A 160 38.69 24.05 8.74
CA GLY A 160 39.72 24.69 9.57
C GLY A 160 40.74 25.44 8.69
N PRO A 161 41.37 26.53 9.17
CA PRO A 161 42.32 27.31 8.37
C PRO A 161 43.64 26.54 8.23
N GLY A 162 43.90 26.02 7.03
CA GLY A 162 45.09 25.25 6.71
C GLY A 162 45.57 25.48 5.28
N GLU A 163 46.57 26.36 5.16
CA GLU A 163 47.69 26.35 4.22
C GLU A 163 47.49 26.68 2.73
N SER A 164 48.21 27.74 2.33
CA SER A 164 48.60 28.05 0.95
C SER A 164 49.59 27.03 0.39
N ALA A 165 49.65 27.01 -0.95
CA ALA A 165 50.69 26.49 -1.83
C ALA A 165 50.65 24.98 -2.19
N SER A 166 50.39 24.67 -3.46
CA SER A 166 51.45 24.65 -4.49
C SER A 166 50.86 24.45 -5.87
N ALA A 167 51.43 25.19 -6.83
CA ALA A 167 51.28 24.98 -8.25
C ALA A 167 51.80 23.59 -8.68
N GLY A 168 51.23 23.09 -9.77
CA GLY A 168 51.64 21.88 -10.46
C GLY A 168 50.84 21.72 -11.76
N GLU A 169 51.27 22.42 -12.80
CA GLU A 169 50.84 22.20 -14.19
C GLU A 169 51.25 20.79 -14.65
N GLY A 170 50.32 20.10 -15.32
CA GLY A 170 50.53 18.79 -15.94
C GLY A 170 49.45 18.51 -16.97
N GLN A 171 49.85 18.54 -18.22
CA GLN A 171 49.06 18.64 -19.45
C GLN A 171 48.58 17.28 -19.99
N GLU A 172 47.32 17.24 -20.46
CA GLU A 172 46.69 16.47 -21.56
C GLU A 172 46.95 14.95 -21.76
N LYS A 173 45.86 14.15 -21.87
CA LYS A 173 45.25 13.69 -23.15
C LYS A 173 44.03 12.75 -22.93
N PRO A 174 42.96 12.83 -23.76
CA PRO A 174 41.76 11.99 -23.69
C PRO A 174 41.77 10.82 -24.70
N GLU A 175 41.25 9.65 -24.31
CA GLU A 175 40.94 8.46 -25.13
C GLU A 175 40.37 7.41 -24.13
N GLN A 176 39.27 6.66 -24.29
CA GLN A 176 38.41 6.26 -25.39
C GLN A 176 37.00 5.99 -24.84
N ARG A 177 35.99 6.37 -25.63
CA ARG A 177 34.58 6.01 -25.50
C ARG A 177 34.41 4.58 -26.03
N GLY A 178 34.24 3.61 -25.15
CA GLY A 178 33.71 2.29 -25.53
C GLY A 178 32.18 2.31 -25.48
N PRO A 179 31.46 1.77 -26.48
CA PRO A 179 30.01 1.59 -26.37
C PRO A 179 29.72 0.57 -25.26
N GLY A 180 29.03 1.03 -24.21
CA GLY A 180 28.53 0.20 -23.12
C GLY A 180 27.28 -0.60 -23.52
N PRO A 181 26.83 -1.55 -22.69
CA PRO A 181 26.11 -2.80 -23.05
C PRO A 181 24.63 -2.65 -23.47
N ALA A 182 24.24 -1.51 -24.03
CA ALA A 182 22.86 -1.22 -24.44
C ALA A 182 22.38 -2.01 -25.68
N GLU A 183 23.20 -2.91 -26.24
CA GLU A 183 22.82 -3.79 -27.35
C GLU A 183 22.47 -5.23 -26.91
N ALA A 184 22.54 -5.53 -25.61
CA ALA A 184 22.14 -6.83 -25.08
C ALA A 184 20.66 -6.82 -24.65
N SER A 185 19.82 -7.40 -25.53
CA SER A 185 18.52 -8.00 -25.20
C SER A 185 17.26 -7.12 -25.39
N GLY A 186 17.08 -6.64 -26.63
CA GLY A 186 15.77 -6.36 -27.20
C GLY A 186 14.96 -7.64 -27.50
N ARG A 187 14.72 -8.49 -26.50
CA ARG A 187 13.71 -9.55 -26.61
C ARG A 187 12.36 -9.00 -26.13
N LEU A 188 11.71 -8.28 -27.05
CA LEU A 188 10.26 -8.11 -27.01
C LEU A 188 9.63 -9.50 -26.84
N TRP A 189 8.95 -9.69 -25.73
CA TRP A 189 8.06 -10.82 -25.53
C TRP A 189 6.93 -10.72 -26.56
N VAL A 190 6.77 -11.74 -27.39
CA VAL A 190 5.62 -11.89 -28.30
C VAL A 190 4.70 -12.96 -27.71
N PRO A 191 3.46 -12.62 -27.35
CA PRO A 191 2.45 -13.63 -27.02
C PRO A 191 1.78 -14.20 -28.28
N GLY A 192 1.60 -15.51 -28.28
CA GLY A 192 0.50 -16.18 -28.98
C GLY A 192 0.86 -16.81 -30.32
N SER A 193 0.83 -18.15 -30.35
CA SER A 193 0.45 -18.96 -31.51
C SER A 193 -0.31 -20.18 -31.01
#